data_AF-A0A1Z8S5U7-F1
#
_entry.id   AF-A0A1Z8S5U7-F1
#
_cell.length_a   1.000
_cell.length_b   1.000
_cell.length_c   1.000
_cell.angle_alpha   90.00
_cell.angle_beta   90.00
_cell.angle_gamma   90.00
#
_symmetry.space_group_name_H-M   'P 1'
#
loop_
_entity.id
_entity.type
_entity.pdbx_description
1 polymer ?
#
loop_
_entity_poly.entity_id
_entity_poly.type
_entity_poly.pdbx_seq_one_letter_code
_entity_poly.pdbx_strand_id
1 'polypeptide(L)'
;MDKFIAFFFALALGSSTHAQFGTAPDFTVTDIDGNTHSLYADILDQGKIAVVQVAATWCPPCWNLHTTGALQELHEAFGPEGTDQLRVIVYEADPTTTLSALNGTAGNTLGDWTAGVTHPIINESPITLPMSVWRPFGYPVVNIVRPSDYEIVLDTRNATSFQAQTDAINGANIDGIVLGVTTVEGCTYPLASNYDAFATVEDGSCVYFGCTNATAVNYNPYANVEDGSCDYETNTSGCPTDVDGDGSTGTQDLLLFLGSFGQICGG
;
A
#
# COMPACT_ATOMS: atom_id res chain seq x y z
N MET A 1 -58.74 5.84 13.00
CA MET A 1 -57.98 4.79 12.32
C MET A 1 -56.90 5.51 11.54
N ASP A 2 -55.69 5.56 12.06
CA ASP A 2 -54.48 5.82 11.26
C ASP A 2 -53.32 5.14 11.98
N LYS A 3 -52.79 4.10 11.33
CA LYS A 3 -51.70 3.27 11.83
C LYS A 3 -50.38 3.98 11.50
N PHE A 4 -49.69 4.49 12.51
CA PHE A 4 -48.27 4.84 12.38
C PHE A 4 -47.46 3.54 12.35
N ILE A 5 -46.89 3.23 11.18
CA ILE A 5 -45.94 2.13 10.99
C ILE A 5 -44.58 2.62 11.52
N ALA A 6 -44.13 2.06 12.63
CA ALA A 6 -42.78 2.26 13.13
C ALA A 6 -41.81 1.45 12.26
N PHE A 7 -40.96 2.15 11.51
CA PHE A 7 -39.82 1.53 10.81
C PHE A 7 -38.76 1.18 11.87
N PHE A 8 -38.69 -0.10 12.24
CA PHE A 8 -37.56 -0.65 12.98
C PHE A 8 -36.35 -0.64 12.04
N PHE A 9 -35.40 0.26 12.28
CA PHE A 9 -34.07 0.17 11.73
C PHE A 9 -33.37 -0.98 12.45
N ALA A 10 -33.43 -2.19 11.90
CA ALA A 10 -32.60 -3.29 12.34
C ALA A 10 -31.17 -2.96 11.93
N LEU A 11 -30.38 -2.43 12.87
CA LEU A 11 -28.93 -2.38 12.74
C LEU A 11 -28.46 -3.83 12.65
N ALA A 12 -28.21 -4.31 11.44
CA ALA A 12 -27.51 -5.56 11.23
C ALA A 12 -26.08 -5.34 11.71
N LEU A 13 -25.83 -5.59 13.00
CA LEU A 13 -24.51 -5.92 13.47
C LEU A 13 -24.12 -7.19 12.71
N GLY A 14 -23.29 -7.01 11.68
CA GLY A 14 -22.60 -8.13 11.05
C GLY A 14 -21.74 -8.78 12.12
N SER A 15 -22.28 -9.80 12.78
CA SER A 15 -21.49 -10.69 13.61
C SER A 15 -20.60 -11.49 12.67
N SER A 16 -19.38 -11.02 12.46
CA SER A 16 -18.30 -11.82 11.91
C SER A 16 -17.94 -12.88 12.95
N THR A 17 -18.67 -13.99 12.95
CA THR A 17 -18.33 -15.17 13.75
C THR A 17 -17.07 -15.81 13.17
N HIS A 18 -15.90 -15.30 13.52
CA HIS A 18 -14.64 -16.02 13.37
C HIS A 18 -14.39 -16.76 14.68
N ALA A 19 -14.66 -18.06 14.70
CA ALA A 19 -14.28 -18.88 15.83
C ALA A 19 -12.75 -18.89 15.94
N GLN A 20 -12.27 -18.29 17.04
CA GLN A 20 -10.90 -18.09 17.50
C GLN A 20 -10.03 -19.35 17.42
N PHE A 21 -8.97 -19.30 16.60
CA PHE A 21 -7.83 -20.21 16.71
C PHE A 21 -6.98 -19.94 17.97
N GLY A 22 -7.34 -18.90 18.73
CA GLY A 22 -6.69 -18.46 19.96
C GLY A 22 -5.59 -17.42 19.70
N THR A 23 -5.04 -16.90 20.79
CA THR A 23 -3.86 -16.03 20.75
C THR A 23 -2.68 -16.79 20.16
N ALA A 24 -2.02 -16.20 19.16
CA ALA A 24 -0.84 -16.75 18.52
C ALA A 24 0.30 -16.85 19.54
N PRO A 25 0.92 -18.04 19.77
CA PRO A 25 2.07 -18.14 20.65
C PRO A 25 3.24 -17.35 20.07
N ASP A 26 3.85 -16.49 20.89
CA ASP A 26 5.03 -15.73 20.47
C ASP A 26 6.18 -16.66 20.06
N PHE A 27 7.01 -16.16 19.15
CA PHE A 27 8.24 -16.83 18.72
C PHE A 27 9.34 -15.79 18.48
N THR A 28 10.58 -16.24 18.52
CA THR A 28 11.75 -15.48 18.07
C THR A 28 12.64 -16.42 17.29
N VAL A 29 12.84 -16.11 16.01
CA VAL A 29 13.46 -17.00 15.02
C VAL A 29 14.50 -16.23 14.22
N THR A 30 15.50 -16.92 13.69
CA THR A 30 16.50 -16.30 12.79
C THR A 30 16.37 -16.84 11.38
N ASP A 31 16.33 -15.95 10.39
CA ASP A 31 16.26 -16.32 8.98
C ASP A 31 17.61 -16.81 8.44
N ILE A 32 17.59 -17.32 7.21
CA ILE A 32 18.79 -17.82 6.51
C ILE A 32 19.83 -16.73 6.21
N ASP A 33 19.46 -15.45 6.28
CA ASP A 33 20.34 -14.30 6.09
C ASP A 33 20.93 -13.79 7.42
N GLY A 34 20.49 -14.35 8.55
CA GLY A 34 20.96 -14.03 9.89
C GLY A 34 20.18 -12.92 10.61
N ASN A 35 19.03 -12.48 10.06
CA ASN A 35 18.17 -11.51 10.74
C ASN A 35 17.23 -12.22 11.71
N THR A 36 17.06 -11.64 12.90
CA THR A 36 16.13 -12.14 13.91
C THR A 36 14.76 -11.49 13.74
N HIS A 37 13.71 -12.29 13.92
CA HIS A 37 12.31 -11.88 13.82
C HIS A 37 11.53 -12.38 15.03
N SER A 38 10.94 -11.47 15.80
CA SER A 38 9.97 -11.76 16.87
C SER A 38 8.56 -11.48 16.41
N LEU A 39 7.64 -12.43 16.63
CA LEU A 39 6.23 -12.23 16.28
C LEU A 39 5.67 -10.99 16.99
N TYR A 40 5.87 -10.87 18.30
CA TYR A 40 5.29 -9.77 19.04
C TYR A 40 6.10 -8.49 18.82
N ALA A 41 7.36 -8.48 19.25
CA ALA A 41 8.15 -7.25 19.32
C ALA A 41 8.40 -6.57 17.95
N ASP A 42 8.60 -7.36 16.90
CA ASP A 42 8.99 -6.84 15.58
C ASP A 42 7.81 -6.72 14.60
N ILE A 43 6.69 -7.40 14.87
CA ILE A 43 5.53 -7.45 13.96
C ILE A 43 4.27 -6.88 14.61
N LEU A 44 3.69 -7.59 15.58
CA LEU A 44 2.37 -7.25 16.11
C LEU A 44 2.38 -5.96 16.95
N ASP A 45 3.41 -5.76 17.78
CA ASP A 45 3.59 -4.54 18.59
C ASP A 45 3.78 -3.29 17.71
N GLN A 46 4.25 -3.47 16.47
CA GLN A 46 4.38 -2.43 15.45
C GLN A 46 3.09 -2.17 14.68
N GLY A 47 1.99 -2.84 15.04
CA GLY A 47 0.70 -2.74 14.36
C GLY A 47 0.64 -3.48 13.02
N LYS A 48 1.58 -4.39 12.75
CA LYS A 48 1.70 -5.09 11.46
C LYS A 48 1.04 -6.46 11.51
N ILE A 49 0.42 -6.87 10.41
CA ILE A 49 -0.14 -8.22 10.27
C ILE A 49 1.01 -9.23 10.12
N ALA A 50 0.95 -10.36 10.81
CA ALA A 50 1.90 -11.45 10.58
C ALA A 50 1.29 -12.51 9.67
N VAL A 51 2.01 -12.89 8.62
CA VAL A 51 1.66 -14.00 7.72
C VAL A 51 2.74 -15.06 7.84
N VAL A 52 2.42 -16.18 8.49
CA VAL A 52 3.38 -17.24 8.81
C VAL A 52 2.99 -18.51 8.05
N GLN A 53 3.77 -18.85 7.03
CA GLN A 53 3.66 -20.14 6.36
C GLN A 53 4.56 -21.15 7.07
N VAL A 54 4.03 -22.32 7.41
CA VAL A 54 4.84 -23.48 7.80
C VAL A 54 4.88 -24.48 6.64
N ALA A 55 6.09 -24.77 6.16
CA ALA A 55 6.37 -25.56 4.97
C ALA A 55 7.47 -26.60 5.23
N ALA A 56 7.68 -27.49 4.26
CA ALA A 56 8.85 -28.37 4.20
C ALA A 56 9.34 -28.44 2.76
N THR A 57 10.65 -28.50 2.53
CA THR A 57 11.21 -28.41 1.16
C THR A 57 10.78 -29.54 0.22
N TRP A 58 10.46 -30.70 0.79
CA TRP A 58 10.01 -31.89 0.07
C TRP A 58 8.51 -31.97 -0.14
N CYS A 59 7.72 -31.03 0.39
CA CYS A 59 6.26 -31.05 0.37
C CYS A 59 5.70 -30.51 -0.96
N PRO A 60 5.05 -31.33 -1.82
CA PRO A 60 4.55 -30.87 -3.11
C PRO A 60 3.47 -29.78 -3.03
N PRO A 61 2.47 -29.85 -2.12
CA PRO A 61 1.53 -28.76 -1.94
C PRO A 61 2.19 -27.44 -1.49
N CYS A 62 3.28 -27.53 -0.73
CA CYS A 62 4.05 -26.37 -0.29
C CYS A 62 4.82 -25.73 -1.44
N TRP A 63 5.48 -26.56 -2.25
CA TRP A 63 6.19 -26.11 -3.45
C TRP A 63 5.23 -25.45 -4.45
N ASN A 64 4.04 -26.02 -4.64
CA ASN A 64 3.03 -25.41 -5.49
C ASN A 64 2.69 -23.98 -5.02
N LEU A 65 2.40 -23.78 -3.73
CA LEU A 65 2.14 -22.45 -3.17
C LEU A 65 3.33 -21.50 -3.30
N HIS A 66 4.54 -21.99 -3.10
CA HIS A 66 5.75 -21.19 -3.30
C HIS A 66 5.88 -20.72 -4.76
N THR A 67 5.71 -21.64 -5.72
CA THR A 67 5.85 -21.33 -7.16
C THR A 67 4.77 -20.42 -7.73
N THR A 68 3.62 -20.25 -7.05
CA THR A 68 2.64 -19.25 -7.50
C THR A 68 3.08 -17.82 -7.19
N GLY A 69 4.09 -17.63 -6.35
CA GLY A 69 4.55 -16.29 -5.95
C GLY A 69 3.61 -15.57 -4.99
N ALA A 70 2.49 -16.18 -4.57
CA ALA A 70 1.44 -15.47 -3.84
C ALA A 70 1.92 -14.81 -2.54
N LEU A 71 2.79 -15.50 -1.78
CA LEU A 71 3.38 -14.93 -0.56
C LEU A 71 4.47 -13.90 -0.84
N GLN A 72 5.19 -14.05 -1.97
CA GLN A 72 6.18 -13.07 -2.41
C GLN A 72 5.50 -11.79 -2.90
N GLU A 73 4.46 -11.89 -3.73
CA GLU A 73 3.64 -10.76 -4.16
C GLU A 73 3.03 -10.03 -2.96
N LEU A 74 2.54 -10.78 -1.96
CA LEU A 74 2.02 -10.20 -0.72
C LEU A 74 3.12 -9.47 0.07
N HIS A 75 4.32 -10.04 0.13
CA HIS A 75 5.46 -9.42 0.79
C HIS A 75 5.96 -8.17 0.04
N GLU A 76 6.03 -8.19 -1.28
CA GLU A 76 6.43 -7.03 -2.08
C GLU A 76 5.43 -5.89 -1.95
N ALA A 77 4.14 -6.21 -1.97
CA ALA A 77 3.09 -5.21 -1.90
C ALA A 77 2.90 -4.59 -0.51
N PHE A 78 2.93 -5.41 0.54
CA PHE A 78 2.53 -4.97 1.89
C PHE A 78 3.64 -5.13 2.93
N GLY A 79 4.78 -5.72 2.55
CA GLY A 79 5.97 -5.85 3.39
C GLY A 79 6.78 -4.55 3.49
N PRO A 80 8.02 -4.63 4.01
CA PRO A 80 8.85 -3.46 4.32
C PRO A 80 9.08 -2.49 3.15
N GLU A 81 9.25 -3.02 1.94
CA GLU A 81 9.50 -2.22 0.73
C GLU A 81 8.20 -1.76 0.04
N GLY A 82 7.05 -2.27 0.49
CA GLY A 82 5.72 -1.91 0.02
C GLY A 82 5.01 -0.94 0.98
N THR A 83 3.77 -1.24 1.35
CA THR A 83 3.00 -0.41 2.31
C THR A 83 3.44 -0.55 3.77
N ASP A 84 4.35 -1.46 4.08
CA ASP A 84 4.86 -1.77 5.43
C ASP A 84 3.78 -2.20 6.46
N GLN A 85 2.64 -2.71 5.97
CA GLN A 85 1.50 -3.12 6.79
C GLN A 85 1.57 -4.56 7.31
N LEU A 86 2.40 -5.42 6.73
CA LEU A 86 2.54 -6.81 7.15
C LEU A 86 3.96 -7.34 7.10
N ARG A 87 4.15 -8.54 7.64
CA ARG A 87 5.38 -9.33 7.54
C ARG A 87 5.03 -10.75 7.12
N VAL A 88 5.68 -11.23 6.07
CA VAL A 88 5.62 -12.62 5.62
C VAL A 88 6.83 -13.36 6.18
N ILE A 89 6.61 -14.52 6.81
CA ILE A 89 7.65 -15.43 7.27
C ILE A 89 7.32 -16.82 6.74
N VAL A 90 8.27 -17.43 6.03
CA VAL A 90 8.18 -18.83 5.64
C VAL A 90 9.08 -19.66 6.55
N TYR A 91 8.47 -20.51 7.35
CA TYR A 91 9.14 -21.41 8.28
C TYR A 91 9.28 -22.79 7.67
N GLU A 92 10.51 -23.18 7.32
CA GLU A 92 10.86 -24.55 6.98
C GLU A 92 10.90 -25.37 8.27
N ALA A 93 9.95 -26.30 8.42
CA ALA A 93 9.76 -27.09 9.64
C ALA A 93 10.15 -28.56 9.47
N ASP A 94 11.15 -28.86 8.65
CA ASP A 94 11.88 -30.12 8.67
C ASP A 94 13.29 -29.87 9.26
N PRO A 95 13.58 -30.36 10.48
CA PRO A 95 14.85 -30.08 11.15
C PRO A 95 16.07 -30.70 10.46
N THR A 96 15.85 -31.50 9.41
CA THR A 96 16.91 -32.14 8.61
C THR A 96 17.22 -31.36 7.33
N THR A 97 16.46 -30.30 7.01
CA THR A 97 16.69 -29.48 5.83
C THR A 97 17.98 -28.69 5.96
N THR A 98 18.87 -28.89 4.99
CA THR A 98 20.13 -28.14 4.88
C THR A 98 19.93 -26.91 4.02
N LEU A 99 20.80 -25.90 4.16
CA LEU A 99 20.79 -24.73 3.29
C LEU A 99 20.92 -25.12 1.80
N SER A 100 21.74 -26.14 1.49
CA SER A 100 21.83 -26.67 0.12
C SER A 100 20.52 -27.26 -0.42
N ALA A 101 19.67 -27.81 0.46
CA ALA A 101 18.34 -28.28 0.08
C ALA A 101 17.34 -27.14 -0.12
N LEU A 102 17.44 -26.09 0.69
CA LEU A 102 16.69 -24.85 0.45
C LEU A 102 17.06 -24.20 -0.89
N ASN A 103 18.34 -24.10 -1.22
CA ASN A 103 18.79 -23.57 -2.50
C ASN A 103 18.58 -24.54 -3.69
N GLY A 104 17.93 -25.69 -3.50
CA GLY A 104 17.65 -26.63 -4.59
C GLY A 104 18.88 -27.36 -5.15
N THR A 105 20.02 -27.32 -4.47
CA THR A 105 21.30 -27.85 -4.97
C THR A 105 21.65 -29.25 -4.47
N ALA A 106 20.99 -29.72 -3.40
CA ALA A 106 21.17 -31.06 -2.85
C ALA A 106 19.97 -31.47 -1.97
N GLY A 107 19.97 -32.69 -1.43
CA GLY A 107 18.99 -33.12 -0.43
C GLY A 107 17.57 -33.37 -0.95
N ASN A 108 16.62 -33.52 -0.02
CA ASN A 108 15.22 -33.79 -0.31
C ASN A 108 14.45 -32.47 -0.47
N THR A 109 14.42 -31.96 -1.70
CA THR A 109 13.79 -30.68 -2.04
C THR A 109 13.15 -30.76 -3.43
N LEU A 110 12.12 -29.95 -3.65
CA LEU A 110 11.44 -29.86 -4.94
C LEU A 110 12.01 -28.79 -5.87
N GLY A 111 12.86 -27.89 -5.35
CA GLY A 111 13.55 -26.88 -6.13
C GLY A 111 14.29 -25.86 -5.26
N ASP A 112 14.62 -24.71 -5.85
CA ASP A 112 15.24 -23.59 -5.15
C ASP A 112 14.16 -22.70 -4.53
N TRP A 113 14.06 -22.74 -3.20
CA TRP A 113 13.09 -21.98 -2.40
C TRP A 113 13.52 -20.53 -2.17
N THR A 114 14.76 -20.18 -2.53
CA THR A 114 15.35 -18.86 -2.32
C THR A 114 15.34 -18.01 -3.60
N ALA A 115 15.11 -18.62 -4.75
CA ALA A 115 15.10 -17.94 -6.04
C ALA A 115 13.92 -16.95 -6.14
N GLY A 116 14.23 -15.66 -6.31
CA GLY A 116 13.21 -14.62 -6.52
C GLY A 116 12.37 -14.31 -5.29
N VAL A 117 12.82 -14.73 -4.10
CA VAL A 117 12.14 -14.48 -2.83
C VAL A 117 12.92 -13.47 -2.01
N THR A 118 12.21 -12.51 -1.42
CA THR A 118 12.77 -11.52 -0.50
C THR A 118 12.15 -11.59 0.90
N HIS A 119 11.06 -12.34 1.08
CA HIS A 119 10.52 -12.57 2.41
C HIS A 119 11.44 -13.48 3.24
N PRO A 120 11.55 -13.27 4.56
CA PRO A 120 12.32 -14.13 5.45
C PRO A 120 11.96 -15.62 5.33
N ILE A 121 12.99 -16.46 5.24
CA ILE A 121 12.89 -17.93 5.30
C ILE A 121 13.64 -18.41 6.54
N ILE A 122 12.96 -19.16 7.40
CA ILE A 122 13.53 -19.75 8.63
C ILE A 122 13.91 -21.20 8.35
N ASN A 123 15.12 -21.60 8.76
CA ASN A 123 15.62 -22.97 8.66
C ASN A 123 16.40 -23.36 9.92
N GLU A 124 15.68 -23.61 11.01
CA GLU A 124 16.28 -23.88 12.31
C GLU A 124 16.32 -25.38 12.61
N SER A 125 17.43 -25.81 13.23
CA SER A 125 17.59 -27.14 13.80
C SER A 125 18.25 -27.02 15.17
N PRO A 126 17.56 -27.36 16.28
CA PRO A 126 16.20 -27.89 16.35
C PRO A 126 15.11 -26.83 16.04
N ILE A 127 13.92 -27.31 15.67
CA ILE A 127 12.73 -26.44 15.50
C ILE A 127 12.30 -25.88 16.85
N THR A 128 12.13 -24.56 16.90
CA THR A 128 11.70 -23.82 18.10
C THR A 128 10.22 -23.43 18.05
N LEU A 129 9.65 -23.32 16.84
CA LEU A 129 8.26 -22.90 16.63
C LEU A 129 7.25 -23.94 17.20
N PRO A 130 6.26 -23.53 18.02
CA PRO A 130 5.26 -24.44 18.61
C PRO A 130 4.35 -25.11 17.56
N MET A 131 4.80 -26.24 17.00
CA MET A 131 4.10 -26.94 15.90
C MET A 131 2.66 -27.35 16.24
N SER A 132 2.34 -27.64 17.50
CA SER A 132 0.97 -27.97 17.90
C SER A 132 -0.04 -26.85 17.66
N VAL A 133 0.43 -25.60 17.51
CA VAL A 133 -0.40 -24.44 17.23
C VAL A 133 -0.22 -23.96 15.79
N TRP A 134 1.04 -23.77 15.37
CA TRP A 134 1.37 -23.21 14.05
C TRP A 134 1.18 -24.19 12.90
N ARG A 135 1.22 -25.49 13.18
CA ARG A 135 1.04 -26.55 12.18
C ARG A 135 0.52 -27.84 12.81
N PRO A 136 -0.73 -27.86 13.32
CA PRO A 136 -1.26 -29.03 14.02
C PRO A 136 -1.53 -30.20 13.08
N PHE A 137 -1.72 -29.95 11.77
CA PHE A 137 -1.96 -30.97 10.77
C PHE A 137 -1.27 -30.65 9.45
N GLY A 138 -0.48 -31.60 8.95
CA GLY A 138 0.03 -31.58 7.57
C GLY A 138 0.87 -30.36 7.20
N TYR A 139 1.11 -30.20 5.90
CA TYR A 139 1.73 -29.04 5.28
C TYR A 139 1.04 -28.79 3.92
N PRO A 140 1.07 -27.54 3.39
CA PRO A 140 1.44 -26.31 4.06
C PRO A 140 0.33 -25.82 5.00
N VAL A 141 0.69 -24.98 5.97
CA VAL A 141 -0.27 -24.19 6.74
C VAL A 141 0.14 -22.73 6.67
N VAL A 142 -0.77 -21.84 6.28
CA VAL A 142 -0.58 -20.39 6.37
C VAL A 142 -1.46 -19.89 7.51
N ASN A 143 -0.84 -19.20 8.46
CA ASN A 143 -1.49 -18.55 9.58
C ASN A 143 -1.39 -17.04 9.39
N ILE A 144 -2.49 -16.33 9.62
CA ILE A 144 -2.50 -14.86 9.62
C ILE A 144 -2.89 -14.40 11.02
N VAL A 145 -2.04 -13.56 11.61
CA VAL A 145 -2.21 -13.04 12.96
C VAL A 145 -2.55 -11.56 12.89
N ARG A 146 -3.64 -11.20 13.56
CA ARG A 146 -4.11 -9.82 13.65
C ARG A 146 -3.35 -9.07 14.76
N PRO A 147 -2.84 -7.86 14.52
CA PRO A 147 -2.07 -7.12 15.52
C PRO A 147 -2.91 -6.55 16.67
N SER A 148 -4.20 -6.26 16.46
CA SER A 148 -5.02 -5.60 17.49
C SER A 148 -5.37 -6.49 18.69
N ASP A 149 -5.39 -7.81 18.51
CA ASP A 149 -5.75 -8.80 19.55
C ASP A 149 -4.82 -10.03 19.59
N TYR A 150 -3.81 -10.08 18.72
CA TYR A 150 -2.79 -11.12 18.65
C TYR A 150 -3.38 -12.50 18.32
N GLU A 151 -4.59 -12.53 17.75
CA GLU A 151 -5.28 -13.76 17.40
C GLU A 151 -4.88 -14.25 16.01
N ILE A 152 -4.75 -15.57 15.88
CA ILE A 152 -4.77 -16.19 14.56
C ILE A 152 -6.20 -16.05 14.03
N VAL A 153 -6.35 -15.28 12.96
CA VAL A 153 -7.65 -14.93 12.36
C VAL A 153 -7.93 -15.68 11.07
N LEU A 154 -6.89 -16.24 10.47
CA LEU A 154 -6.97 -17.15 9.34
C LEU A 154 -5.96 -18.27 9.53
N ASP A 155 -6.40 -19.49 9.29
CA ASP A 155 -5.55 -20.67 9.21
C ASP A 155 -6.05 -21.58 8.08
N THR A 156 -5.12 -21.97 7.19
CA THR A 156 -5.45 -22.72 5.97
C THR A 156 -5.43 -24.24 6.15
N ARG A 157 -5.30 -24.78 7.36
CA ARG A 157 -5.19 -26.24 7.65
C ARG A 157 -6.37 -27.06 7.14
N ASN A 158 -7.54 -26.43 7.02
CA ASN A 158 -8.77 -27.07 6.56
C ASN A 158 -9.07 -26.76 5.08
N ALA A 159 -8.17 -26.07 4.36
CA ALA A 159 -8.35 -25.80 2.94
C ALA A 159 -8.37 -27.13 2.18
N THR A 160 -9.49 -27.40 1.49
CA THR A 160 -9.70 -28.66 0.76
C THR A 160 -9.03 -28.68 -0.60
N SER A 161 -8.51 -27.54 -1.06
CA SER A 161 -7.77 -27.39 -2.31
C SER A 161 -6.78 -26.25 -2.23
N PHE A 162 -5.80 -26.26 -3.12
CA PHE A 162 -4.85 -25.16 -3.29
C PHE A 162 -5.57 -23.84 -3.62
N GLN A 163 -6.55 -23.88 -4.52
CA GLN A 163 -7.33 -22.68 -4.85
C GLN A 163 -8.04 -22.11 -3.63
N ALA A 164 -8.62 -22.97 -2.77
CA ALA A 164 -9.25 -22.53 -1.54
C ALA A 164 -8.26 -21.89 -0.55
N GLN A 165 -7.00 -22.35 -0.53
CA GLN A 165 -5.95 -21.73 0.27
C GLN A 165 -5.61 -20.32 -0.23
N THR A 166 -5.39 -20.19 -1.54
CA THR A 166 -5.08 -18.91 -2.20
C THR A 166 -6.26 -17.93 -2.11
N ASP A 167 -7.49 -18.39 -2.31
CA ASP A 167 -8.70 -17.57 -2.21
C ASP A 167 -8.93 -17.07 -0.77
N ALA A 168 -8.64 -17.92 0.23
CA ALA A 168 -8.73 -17.51 1.62
C ALA A 168 -7.74 -16.39 1.95
N ILE A 169 -6.52 -16.46 1.39
CA ILE A 169 -5.51 -15.40 1.54
C ILE A 169 -5.94 -14.14 0.77
N ASN A 170 -6.29 -14.26 -0.51
CA ASN A 170 -6.53 -13.14 -1.44
C ASN A 170 -7.88 -12.41 -1.27
N GLY A 171 -8.55 -12.59 -0.15
CA GLY A 171 -9.75 -11.85 0.23
C GLY A 171 -9.88 -11.65 1.73
N ALA A 172 -8.85 -11.99 2.51
CA ALA A 172 -8.88 -11.83 3.95
C ALA A 172 -8.90 -10.34 4.31
N ASN A 173 -10.00 -9.88 4.90
CA ASN A 173 -10.08 -8.55 5.49
C ASN A 173 -9.63 -8.63 6.96
N ILE A 174 -8.43 -8.11 7.23
CA ILE A 174 -7.83 -8.06 8.56
C ILE A 174 -7.73 -6.60 8.97
N ASP A 175 -8.59 -6.17 9.89
CA ASP A 175 -8.63 -4.78 10.41
C ASP A 175 -8.72 -3.70 9.32
N GLY A 176 -9.47 -3.98 8.25
CA GLY A 176 -9.66 -3.08 7.12
C GLY A 176 -8.69 -3.30 5.96
N ILE A 177 -7.64 -4.11 6.14
CA ILE A 177 -6.70 -4.49 5.07
C ILE A 177 -7.24 -5.72 4.35
N VAL A 178 -7.56 -5.61 3.07
CA VAL A 178 -7.95 -6.75 2.23
C VAL A 178 -6.71 -7.34 1.55
N LEU A 179 -6.23 -8.47 2.05
CA LEU A 179 -5.05 -9.14 1.50
C LEU A 179 -5.31 -9.63 0.06
N GLY A 180 -4.28 -9.60 -0.80
CA GLY A 180 -4.38 -9.97 -2.22
C GLY A 180 -5.12 -8.97 -3.11
N VAL A 181 -5.61 -7.87 -2.54
CA VAL A 181 -6.07 -6.69 -3.27
C VAL A 181 -5.23 -5.52 -2.77
N THR A 182 -4.22 -5.12 -3.54
CA THR A 182 -3.46 -3.91 -3.23
C THR A 182 -4.40 -2.72 -3.43
N THR A 183 -5.01 -2.21 -2.36
CA THR A 183 -5.56 -0.85 -2.35
C THR A 183 -4.47 0.05 -1.81
N VAL A 184 -3.57 0.48 -2.69
CA VAL A 184 -2.62 1.54 -2.37
C VAL A 184 -3.37 2.84 -2.63
N GLU A 185 -3.76 3.50 -1.53
CA GLU A 185 -4.35 4.83 -1.60
C GLU A 185 -3.26 5.85 -1.93
N GLY A 186 -3.53 6.68 -2.93
CA GLY A 186 -2.61 7.73 -3.34
C GLY A 186 -3.08 8.40 -4.60
N CYS A 187 -2.26 9.31 -5.12
CA CYS A 187 -2.56 10.00 -6.35
C CYS A 187 -2.31 9.10 -7.57
N THR A 188 -3.37 8.70 -8.27
CA THR A 188 -3.32 7.82 -9.45
C THR A 188 -3.15 8.60 -10.76
N TYR A 189 -3.20 9.93 -10.73
CA TYR A 189 -3.11 10.78 -11.91
C TYR A 189 -1.66 11.10 -12.29
N PRO A 190 -1.13 10.62 -13.44
CA PRO A 190 0.30 10.76 -13.80
C PRO A 190 0.80 12.19 -14.02
N LEU A 191 -0.10 13.16 -14.12
CA LEU A 191 0.24 14.58 -14.30
C LEU A 191 0.29 15.34 -12.98
N ALA A 192 -0.07 14.71 -11.86
CA ALA A 192 0.05 15.31 -10.54
C ALA A 192 1.49 15.29 -10.08
N SER A 193 1.86 16.26 -9.24
CA SER A 193 3.21 16.42 -8.71
C SER A 193 3.58 15.36 -7.68
N ASN A 194 2.58 14.73 -7.07
CA ASN A 194 2.71 13.62 -6.12
C ASN A 194 2.12 12.32 -6.67
N TYR A 195 2.11 12.14 -8.00
CA TYR A 195 1.72 10.87 -8.62
C TYR A 195 2.45 9.69 -7.95
N ASP A 196 1.68 8.72 -7.50
CA ASP A 196 2.18 7.47 -6.96
C ASP A 196 1.91 6.35 -7.97
N ALA A 197 2.98 5.79 -8.52
CA ALA A 197 2.91 4.71 -9.50
C ALA A 197 2.39 3.39 -8.91
N PHE A 198 2.39 3.27 -7.58
CA PHE A 198 1.85 2.11 -6.87
C PHE A 198 0.40 2.32 -6.45
N ALA A 199 -0.13 3.55 -6.46
CA ALA A 199 -1.51 3.83 -6.13
C ALA A 199 -2.47 3.13 -7.09
N THR A 200 -3.39 2.34 -6.51
CA THR A 200 -4.45 1.62 -7.21
C THR A 200 -5.83 2.20 -6.91
N VAL A 201 -5.92 3.07 -5.89
CA VAL A 201 -7.14 3.76 -5.47
C VAL A 201 -6.83 5.24 -5.33
N GLU A 202 -7.56 6.06 -6.07
CA GLU A 202 -7.48 7.52 -5.97
C GLU A 202 -8.02 7.99 -4.62
N ASP A 203 -7.17 8.62 -3.81
CA ASP A 203 -7.50 9.11 -2.46
C ASP A 203 -7.81 10.61 -2.41
N GLY A 204 -7.72 11.30 -3.54
CA GLY A 204 -7.92 12.75 -3.65
C GLY A 204 -6.74 13.57 -3.15
N SER A 205 -5.58 12.96 -2.88
CA SER A 205 -4.36 13.64 -2.44
C SER A 205 -3.59 14.34 -3.56
N CYS A 206 -3.98 14.18 -4.83
CA CYS A 206 -3.23 14.72 -5.96
C CYS A 206 -2.97 16.23 -5.87
N VAL A 207 -1.72 16.62 -6.12
CA VAL A 207 -1.22 17.99 -6.07
C VAL A 207 -0.95 18.49 -7.47
N TYR A 208 -1.59 19.60 -7.82
CA TYR A 208 -1.39 20.32 -9.07
C TYR A 208 -0.99 21.75 -8.76
N PHE A 209 0.26 22.08 -9.10
CA PHE A 209 0.77 23.45 -9.00
C PHE A 209 0.23 24.33 -10.12
N GLY A 210 -0.06 25.58 -9.80
CA GLY A 210 -0.41 26.63 -10.76
C GLY A 210 -1.14 27.77 -10.09
N CYS A 211 -1.52 28.78 -10.87
CA CYS A 211 -2.32 29.89 -10.36
C CYS A 211 -3.73 29.44 -10.01
N THR A 212 -4.09 29.53 -8.73
CA THR A 212 -5.40 29.18 -8.16
C THR A 212 -6.37 30.36 -8.13
N ASN A 213 -5.89 31.57 -8.41
CA ASN A 213 -6.70 32.77 -8.39
C ASN A 213 -7.47 32.95 -9.71
N ALA A 214 -8.80 32.82 -9.64
CA ALA A 214 -9.70 32.99 -10.80
C ALA A 214 -9.66 34.38 -11.46
N THR A 215 -9.04 35.38 -10.84
CA THR A 215 -8.87 36.73 -11.43
C THR A 215 -7.57 36.91 -12.21
N ALA A 216 -6.64 35.94 -12.15
CA ALA A 216 -5.39 36.02 -12.88
C ALA A 216 -5.57 35.60 -14.35
N VAL A 217 -4.79 36.18 -15.26
CA VAL A 217 -4.87 35.87 -16.70
C VAL A 217 -4.44 34.43 -17.01
N ASN A 218 -3.61 33.85 -16.17
CA ASN A 218 -3.11 32.49 -16.27
C ASN A 218 -3.72 31.55 -15.21
N TYR A 219 -4.94 31.86 -14.73
CA TYR A 219 -5.69 30.97 -13.84
C TYR A 219 -5.76 29.54 -14.40
N ASN A 220 -5.34 28.56 -13.59
CA ASN A 220 -5.41 27.15 -13.90
C ASN A 220 -6.53 26.50 -13.07
N PRO A 221 -7.67 26.10 -13.67
CA PRO A 221 -8.77 25.49 -12.93
C PRO A 221 -8.45 24.09 -12.37
N TYR A 222 -7.33 23.49 -12.78
CA TYR A 222 -6.86 22.21 -12.25
C TYR A 222 -5.84 22.37 -11.12
N ALA A 223 -5.31 23.58 -10.90
CA ALA A 223 -4.38 23.84 -9.80
C ALA A 223 -5.13 23.85 -8.47
N ASN A 224 -4.60 23.13 -7.49
CA ASN A 224 -5.09 23.13 -6.10
C ASN A 224 -4.03 23.59 -5.11
N VAL A 225 -2.81 23.85 -5.57
CA VAL A 225 -1.74 24.47 -4.80
C VAL A 225 -1.19 25.65 -5.58
N GLU A 226 -1.29 26.84 -4.98
CA GLU A 226 -0.73 28.07 -5.52
C GLU A 226 0.80 27.98 -5.59
N ASP A 227 1.38 28.18 -6.77
CA ASP A 227 2.82 28.11 -7.00
C ASP A 227 3.48 29.50 -7.17
N GLY A 228 2.70 30.57 -7.01
CA GLY A 228 3.15 31.94 -7.19
C GLY A 228 3.29 32.36 -8.65
N SER A 229 2.80 31.55 -9.59
CA SER A 229 2.78 31.90 -11.01
C SER A 229 1.68 32.89 -11.37
N CYS A 230 0.72 33.20 -10.50
CA CYS A 230 -0.40 34.07 -10.82
C CYS A 230 0.02 35.39 -11.45
N ASP A 231 -0.41 35.55 -12.69
CA ASP A 231 -0.23 36.74 -13.49
C ASP A 231 -1.45 37.63 -13.34
N TYR A 232 -1.28 38.71 -12.59
CA TYR A 232 -2.27 39.77 -12.44
C TYR A 232 -2.01 40.92 -13.40
N GLU A 233 -1.06 40.77 -14.34
CA GLU A 233 -0.74 41.81 -15.29
C GLU A 233 -1.94 42.06 -16.20
N THR A 234 -2.73 43.04 -15.77
CA THR A 234 -3.44 43.98 -16.62
C THR A 234 -2.44 44.88 -17.36
N ASN A 235 -1.29 44.37 -17.80
CA ASN A 235 -0.31 45.14 -18.59
C ASN A 235 -0.70 45.22 -20.07
N THR A 236 -2.00 45.15 -20.30
CA THR A 236 -2.66 46.10 -21.20
C THR A 236 -3.73 46.80 -20.38
N SER A 237 -3.38 47.94 -19.79
CA SER A 237 -4.35 49.00 -19.52
C SER A 237 -5.23 49.07 -20.77
N GLY A 238 -6.52 48.80 -20.63
CA GLY A 238 -7.48 48.61 -21.73
C GLY A 238 -7.72 49.86 -22.59
N CYS A 239 -6.79 50.80 -22.57
CA CYS A 239 -6.75 51.99 -23.38
C CYS A 239 -5.33 52.09 -23.97
N PRO A 240 -5.13 51.79 -25.27
CA PRO A 240 -3.86 52.01 -25.98
C PRO A 240 -3.33 53.47 -25.94
N THR A 241 -4.10 54.36 -25.33
CA THR A 241 -3.86 55.80 -25.19
C THR A 241 -3.63 56.23 -23.74
N ASP A 242 -3.50 55.29 -22.80
CA ASP A 242 -2.96 55.54 -21.46
C ASP A 242 -1.42 55.61 -21.59
N VAL A 243 -0.91 56.82 -21.80
CA VAL A 243 0.49 57.07 -22.16
C VAL A 243 1.37 57.17 -20.92
N ASP A 244 0.82 57.53 -19.76
CA ASP A 244 1.55 57.59 -18.49
C ASP A 244 1.37 56.36 -17.58
N GLY A 245 0.50 55.42 -17.96
CA GLY A 245 0.30 54.15 -17.26
C GLY A 245 -0.48 54.29 -15.96
N ASP A 246 -1.32 55.34 -15.83
CA ASP A 246 -2.11 55.60 -14.63
C ASP A 246 -3.42 54.80 -14.57
N GLY A 247 -3.74 54.04 -15.63
CA GLY A 247 -4.93 53.22 -15.75
C GLY A 247 -6.16 53.96 -16.27
N SER A 248 -6.03 55.19 -16.77
CA SER A 248 -7.09 56.01 -17.38
C SER A 248 -6.66 56.61 -18.73
N THR A 249 -7.61 57.16 -19.50
CA THR A 249 -7.29 58.04 -20.66
C THR A 249 -7.92 59.39 -20.42
N GLY A 250 -7.07 60.40 -20.22
CA GLY A 250 -7.46 61.75 -19.85
C GLY A 250 -6.67 62.83 -20.58
N THR A 251 -6.84 64.07 -20.12
CA THR A 251 -6.13 65.22 -20.70
C THR A 251 -4.62 65.10 -20.54
N GLN A 252 -4.15 64.43 -19.49
CA GLN A 252 -2.73 64.25 -19.22
C GLN A 252 -2.06 63.39 -20.30
N ASP A 253 -2.67 62.27 -20.69
CA ASP A 253 -2.23 61.42 -21.80
C ASP A 253 -2.18 62.17 -23.13
N LEU A 254 -3.22 62.96 -23.41
CA LEU A 254 -3.28 63.76 -24.63
C LEU A 254 -2.14 64.79 -24.66
N LEU A 255 -1.83 65.42 -23.52
CA LEU A 255 -0.73 66.38 -23.43
C LEU A 255 0.64 65.71 -23.58
N LEU A 256 0.83 64.50 -23.05
CA LEU A 256 2.06 63.72 -23.21
C LEU A 256 2.26 63.29 -24.66
N PHE A 257 1.20 62.82 -25.32
CA PHE A 257 1.21 62.51 -26.75
C PHE A 257 1.55 63.75 -27.58
N LEU A 258 0.89 64.88 -27.35
CA LEU A 258 1.16 66.12 -28.08
C LEU A 258 2.56 66.69 -27.81
N GLY A 259 3.09 66.51 -26.59
CA GLY A 259 4.45 66.92 -26.23
C GLY A 259 5.54 66.13 -26.94
N SER A 260 5.26 64.89 -27.31
CA SER A 260 6.16 64.01 -28.05
C SER A 260 5.82 63.91 -29.55
N PHE A 261 4.71 64.52 -29.98
CA PHE A 261 4.22 64.42 -31.35
C PHE A 261 5.23 65.00 -32.36
N GLY A 262 5.73 64.13 -33.23
CA GLY A 262 6.74 64.49 -34.24
C GLY A 262 8.19 64.35 -33.76
N GLN A 263 8.44 63.84 -32.54
CA GLN A 263 9.78 63.40 -32.17
C GLN A 263 10.19 62.17 -32.97
N ILE A 264 11.44 62.14 -33.41
CA ILE A 264 12.02 61.00 -34.13
C ILE A 264 12.55 60.04 -33.08
N CYS A 265 11.97 58.84 -33.01
CA CYS A 265 12.43 57.80 -32.10
C CYS A 265 13.76 57.22 -32.59
N GLY A 266 14.85 57.45 -31.83
CA GLY A 266 16.13 56.76 -31.99
C GLY A 266 17.05 57.33 -33.08
N GLY A 267 18.10 58.01 -32.63
CA GLY A 267 19.43 57.92 -33.24
C GLY A 267 20.25 56.91 -32.46
#